data_AF-A0A930RH32-F1
#
_entry.id   AF-A0A930RH32-F1
#
_cell.length_a   1.000
_cell.length_b   1.000
_cell.length_c   1.000
_cell.angle_alpha   90.00
_cell.angle_beta   90.00
_cell.angle_gamma   90.00
#
_symmetry.space_group_name_H-M   'P 1'
#
loop_
_entity.id
_entity.type
_entity.pdbx_description
1 polymer ?
#
loop_
_entity_poly.entity_id
_entity_poly.type
_entity_poly.pdbx_seq_one_letter_code
_entity_poly.pdbx_strand_id
1 'polypeptide(L)'
;MLKGIPKCISPDLLKALADMGHGDLVVIADDFYPAVSMARNGITINADGIGAAEMLDAILTLMPLDTEYEKHPVQIMDVMEE
;
A
#
# COMPACT_ATOMS: atom_id res chain seq x y z
N MET A 1 1.20 6.44 19.87
CA MET A 1 0.92 7.24 18.67
C MET A 1 2.06 8.20 18.43
N LEU A 2 2.68 8.15 17.26
CA LEU A 2 3.74 9.08 16.86
C LEU A 2 3.14 10.36 16.31
N LYS A 3 3.80 11.50 16.51
CA LYS A 3 3.34 12.80 15.99
C LYS A 3 3.54 12.83 14.48
N GLY A 4 2.49 13.16 13.73
CA GLY A 4 2.55 13.27 12.26
C GLY A 4 2.44 11.95 11.50
N ILE A 5 2.22 10.82 12.18
CA ILE A 5 2.04 9.50 11.54
C ILE A 5 0.57 9.08 11.71
N PRO A 6 -0.16 8.71 10.63
CA PRO A 6 -1.54 8.26 10.73
C PRO A 6 -1.69 7.04 11.63
N LYS A 7 -2.84 6.94 12.30
CA LYS A 7 -3.01 5.95 13.38
C LYS A 7 -3.14 4.50 12.88
N CYS A 8 -3.62 4.34 11.66
CA CYS A 8 -3.81 3.06 10.99
C CYS A 8 -2.48 2.48 10.44
N ILE A 9 -1.39 3.25 10.41
CA ILE A 9 -0.08 2.74 10.01
C ILE A 9 0.53 1.96 11.17
N SER A 10 0.57 0.63 11.02
CA SER A 10 1.24 -0.26 11.97
C SER A 10 2.76 -0.06 11.96
N PRO A 11 3.48 -0.46 13.03
CA PRO A 11 4.94 -0.38 13.04
C PRO A 11 5.60 -1.14 11.88
N ASP A 12 5.06 -2.30 11.51
CA ASP A 12 5.58 -3.11 10.41
C ASP A 12 5.36 -2.42 9.06
N LEU A 13 4.19 -1.80 8.86
CA LEU A 13 3.92 -1.01 7.65
C LEU A 13 4.81 0.22 7.57
N LEU A 14 5.03 0.91 8.69
CA LEU A 14 5.93 2.05 8.75
C LEU A 14 7.37 1.66 8.36
N LYS A 15 7.86 0.52 8.87
CA LYS A 15 9.18 0.00 8.50
C LYS A 15 9.25 -0.36 7.02
N ALA A 16 8.23 -1.02 6.49
CA ALA A 16 8.14 -1.38 5.08
C ALA A 16 8.22 -0.14 4.18
N LEU A 17 7.40 0.87 4.45
CA LEU A 17 7.40 2.14 3.71
C LEU A 17 8.75 2.88 3.82
N ALA A 18 9.42 2.80 4.97
CA ALA A 18 10.73 3.43 5.18
C ALA A 18 11.89 2.71 4.46
N ASP A 19 11.73 1.41 4.16
CA ASP A 19 12.71 0.63 3.41
C ASP A 19 12.52 0.73 1.89
N MET A 20 11.35 1.16 1.43
CA MET A 20 11.05 1.32 0.01
C MET A 20 11.93 2.41 -0.63
N GLY A 21 12.48 2.08 -1.79
CA GLY A 21 13.18 3.01 -2.68
C GLY A 21 12.33 3.47 -3.86
N HIS A 22 12.94 4.25 -4.75
CA HIS A 22 12.30 4.69 -5.98
C HIS A 22 11.99 3.49 -6.89
N GLY A 23 10.73 3.40 -7.33
CA GLY A 23 10.23 2.31 -8.17
C GLY A 23 9.75 1.07 -7.41
N ASP A 24 9.91 1.02 -6.08
CA ASP A 24 9.30 -0.04 -5.28
C ASP A 24 7.77 0.13 -5.24
N LEU A 25 7.08 -1.00 -5.11
CA LEU A 25 5.63 -1.06 -5.21
C LEU A 25 5.00 -1.52 -3.89
N VAL A 26 3.84 -0.94 -3.58
CA VAL A 26 2.97 -1.36 -2.50
C VAL A 26 1.60 -1.70 -3.06
N VAL A 27 1.00 -2.80 -2.58
CA VAL A 27 -0.35 -3.23 -2.98
C VAL A 27 -1.26 -3.10 -1.78
N ILE A 28 -2.34 -2.32 -1.93
CA ILE A 28 -3.46 -2.32 -0.99
C ILE A 28 -4.43 -3.40 -1.46
N ALA A 29 -4.38 -4.55 -0.79
CA ALA A 29 -5.21 -5.71 -1.09
C ALA A 29 -6.55 -5.63 -0.36
N ASP A 30 -7.64 -5.99 -1.04
CA ASP A 30 -8.93 -6.25 -0.40
C ASP A 30 -8.99 -7.67 0.21
N ASP A 31 -10.11 -7.99 0.85
CA ASP A 31 -10.33 -9.29 1.51
C ASP A 31 -10.37 -10.48 0.52
N PHE A 32 -10.59 -10.24 -0.77
CA PHE A 32 -10.70 -11.27 -1.80
C PHE A 32 -9.39 -11.49 -2.57
N TYR A 33 -8.47 -10.53 -2.49
CA TYR A 33 -7.17 -10.63 -3.12
C TYR A 33 -6.30 -11.71 -2.44
N PRO A 34 -5.67 -12.63 -3.19
CA PRO A 34 -4.91 -13.74 -2.63
C PRO A 34 -3.50 -13.31 -2.18
N ALA A 35 -3.43 -12.33 -1.26
CA ALA A 35 -2.22 -11.59 -0.87
C ALA A 35 -1.01 -12.48 -0.54
N VAL A 36 -1.22 -13.53 0.26
CA VAL A 36 -0.14 -14.44 0.70
C VAL A 36 0.51 -15.17 -0.48
N SER A 37 -0.29 -15.61 -1.45
CA SER A 37 0.23 -16.35 -2.62
C SER A 37 0.87 -15.44 -3.68
N MET A 38 0.43 -14.18 -3.73
CA MET A 38 0.93 -13.16 -4.66
C MET A 38 2.22 -12.49 -4.15
N ALA A 39 2.40 -12.38 -2.83
CA ALA A 39 3.60 -11.81 -2.20
C ALA A 39 4.81 -12.77 -2.19
N ARG A 40 5.12 -13.45 -3.31
CA ARG A 40 6.16 -14.49 -3.39
C ARG A 40 7.55 -14.02 -2.94
N ASN A 41 7.91 -12.79 -3.33
CA ASN A 41 9.17 -12.13 -2.97
C ASN A 41 8.94 -10.85 -2.14
N GLY A 42 7.71 -10.66 -1.67
CA GLY A 42 7.31 -9.48 -0.91
C GLY A 42 7.09 -9.82 0.55
N ILE A 43 6.53 -8.86 1.28
CA ILE A 43 6.03 -9.06 2.63
C ILE A 43 4.52 -8.79 2.63
N THR A 44 3.78 -9.56 3.43
CA THR A 44 2.36 -9.35 3.66
C THR A 44 2.19 -8.76 5.06
N ILE A 45 1.46 -7.65 5.16
CA ILE A 45 1.16 -6.98 6.42
C ILE A 45 -0.36 -6.84 6.51
N ASN A 46 -0.96 -7.39 7.56
CA ASN A 46 -2.40 -7.30 7.76
C ASN A 46 -2.78 -5.91 8.29
N ALA A 47 -3.88 -5.38 7.77
CA ALA A 47 -4.46 -4.09 8.15
C ALA A 47 -5.99 -4.22 8.34
N ASP A 48 -6.37 -5.18 9.17
CA ASP A 48 -7.76 -5.60 9.33
C ASP A 48 -8.66 -4.44 9.81
N GLY A 49 -9.84 -4.31 9.18
CA GLY A 49 -10.85 -3.32 9.56
C GLY A 49 -10.58 -1.90 9.07
N ILE A 50 -9.59 -1.69 8.20
CA ILE A 50 -9.30 -0.39 7.56
C ILE A 50 -9.69 -0.47 6.09
N GLY A 51 -10.47 0.51 5.61
CA GLY A 51 -10.86 0.56 4.20
C GLY A 51 -9.71 0.93 3.28
N ALA A 52 -9.72 0.45 2.03
CA ALA A 52 -8.65 0.71 1.06
C ALA A 52 -8.41 2.21 0.83
N ALA A 53 -9.47 3.03 0.76
CA ALA A 53 -9.34 4.48 0.61
C ALA A 53 -8.68 5.14 1.84
N GLU A 54 -9.06 4.73 3.06
CA GLU A 54 -8.47 5.23 4.30
C GLU A 54 -6.98 4.84 4.40
N MET A 55 -6.64 3.61 4.01
CA MET A 55 -5.26 3.16 3.96
C MET A 55 -4.45 3.93 2.92
N LEU A 56 -5.01 4.18 1.74
CA LEU A 56 -4.36 4.97 0.70
C LEU A 56 -4.05 6.39 1.17
N ASP A 57 -5.04 7.08 1.76
CA ASP A 57 -4.86 8.42 2.32
C ASP A 57 -3.72 8.44 3.35
N ALA A 58 -3.66 7.43 4.22
CA ALA A 58 -2.62 7.31 5.23
C ALA A 58 -1.22 7.10 4.63
N ILE A 59 -1.08 6.19 3.67
CA ILE A 59 0.20 5.91 2.99
C ILE A 59 0.72 7.17 2.28
N LEU A 60 -0.16 7.90 1.59
CA LEU A 60 0.20 9.12 0.85
C LEU A 60 0.67 10.28 1.74
N THR A 61 0.45 10.22 3.06
CA THR A 61 1.07 11.19 3.99
C THR A 61 2.56 10.96 4.22
N LEU A 62 3.07 9.76 3.91
CA LEU A 62 4.44 9.33 4.20
C LEU A 62 5.25 9.03 2.94
N MET A 63 4.60 8.48 1.91
CA MET A 63 5.25 7.98 0.70
C MET A 63 4.83 8.83 -0.52
N PRO A 64 5.78 9.47 -1.23
CA PRO A 64 5.47 10.16 -2.47
C PRO A 64 5.19 9.17 -3.61
N LEU A 65 4.29 9.53 -4.51
CA LEU A 65 4.09 8.81 -5.76
C LEU A 65 5.13 9.22 -6.79
N ASP A 66 5.48 8.28 -7.66
CA ASP A 66 6.43 8.50 -8.74
C ASP A 66 5.79 9.23 -9.95
N THR A 67 5.35 10.46 -9.73
CA THR A 67 4.64 11.23 -10.77
C THR A 67 5.55 11.84 -11.83
N GLU A 68 6.87 11.87 -11.58
CA GLU A 68 7.84 12.47 -12.50
C GLU A 68 8.35 11.47 -13.55
N TYR A 69 8.47 10.19 -13.17
CA TYR A 69 9.05 9.16 -14.03
C TYR A 69 8.04 8.09 -14.49
N GLU A 70 6.90 7.95 -13.80
CA GLU A 70 5.84 7.02 -14.19
C GLU A 70 4.56 7.78 -14.57
N LYS A 71 3.98 7.39 -15.72
CA LYS A 71 2.74 7.98 -16.24
C LYS A 71 1.52 7.53 -15.44
N HIS A 72 1.56 6.30 -14.93
CA HIS A 72 0.48 5.68 -14.16
C HIS A 72 1.02 5.12 -12.82
N PRO A 73 1.39 5.98 -11.85
CA PRO A 73 2.00 5.57 -10.58
C PRO A 73 1.00 4.92 -9.61
N VAL A 74 -0.27 4.84 -10.02
CA VAL A 74 -1.34 4.14 -9.32
C VAL A 74 -2.09 3.31 -10.34
N GLN A 75 -2.36 2.05 -10.00
CA GLN A 75 -3.09 1.11 -10.82
C GLN A 75 -4.16 0.43 -9.98
N ILE A 76 -5.28 0.08 -10.61
CA ILE A 76 -6.37 -0.69 -10.02
C ILE A 76 -6.63 -1.91 -10.89
N MET A 77 -7.28 -2.93 -10.31
CA MET A 77 -7.74 -4.08 -11.07
C MET A 77 -8.98 -3.71 -11.86
N ASP A 78 -8.98 -3.99 -13.17
CA ASP A 78 -10.18 -3.85 -13.98
C ASP A 78 -11.26 -4.84 -13.53
N VAL A 79 -12.51 -4.43 -13.71
CA VAL A 79 -13.65 -5.31 -13.52
C VAL A 79 -13.64 -6.38 -14.61
N MET A 80 -14.04 -7.61 -14.27
CA MET A 80 -14.27 -8.63 -15.28
C MET A 80 -15.46 -8.24 -16.16
N GLU A 81 -15.30 -8.34 -17.48
CA GLU A 81 -16.41 -8.26 -18.42
C GLU A 81 -17.34 -9.47 -18.21
N GLU A 82 -18.65 -9.25 -18.32
CA GLU A 82 -19.68 -10.28 -18.19
C GLU A 82 -19.65 -11.33 -19.32
#